data_AF-A0AAJ1MBU5-F1
#
_entry.id   AF-A0AAJ1MBU5-F1
#
_cell.length_a   1.000
_cell.length_b   1.000
_cell.length_c   1.000
_cell.angle_alpha   90.00
_cell.angle_beta   90.00
_cell.angle_gamma   90.00
#
_symmetry.space_group_name_H-M   'P 1'
#
loop_
_entity.id
_entity.type
_entity.pdbx_description
1 polymer ?
#
loop_
_entity_poly.entity_id
_entity_poly.type
_entity_poly.pdbx_seq_one_letter_code
_entity_poly.pdbx_strand_id
1 'polypeptide(L)'
;MNREDLEHIIRASGDVTNEYEFVIVGSQAILGSIPYPEPVFKMSAEADIYPLNAPDLADRIDGSIGEGSRFHEYGTDGAWPCTGRCGTETGKRHAVG
;
A
#
# COMPACT_ATOMS: atom_id res chain seq x y z
N MET A 1 -7.55 9.12 -3.84
CA MET A 1 -6.22 8.54 -3.61
C MET A 1 -5.20 9.02 -4.66
N ASN A 2 -3.98 9.33 -4.26
CA ASN A 2 -2.84 9.63 -5.15
C ASN A 2 -1.92 8.40 -5.31
N ARG A 3 -0.95 8.46 -6.23
CA ARG A 3 -0.03 7.35 -6.48
C ARG A 3 0.77 6.93 -5.24
N GLU A 4 1.21 7.88 -4.43
CA GLU A 4 1.98 7.62 -3.21
C GLU A 4 1.20 6.80 -2.18
N ASP A 5 -0.10 7.07 -2.06
CA ASP A 5 -1.01 6.30 -1.20
C ASP A 5 -1.11 4.84 -1.68
N LEU A 6 -1.23 4.64 -3.00
CA LEU A 6 -1.27 3.29 -3.58
C LEU A 6 0.04 2.53 -3.33
N GLU A 7 1.19 3.21 -3.43
CA GLU A 7 2.46 2.59 -3.08
C GLU A 7 2.56 2.24 -1.58
N HIS A 8 1.98 3.05 -0.69
CA HIS A 8 1.88 2.71 0.73
C HIS A 8 1.01 1.48 0.96
N ILE A 9 -0.14 1.37 0.29
CA ILE A 9 -1.01 0.18 0.36
C ILE A 9 -0.26 -1.08 -0.10
N ILE A 10 0.49 -1.00 -1.20
CA ILE A 10 1.27 -2.15 -1.70
C ILE A 10 2.34 -2.58 -0.67
N ARG A 11 3.08 -1.62 -0.08
CA ARG A 11 4.09 -1.93 0.95
C ARG A 11 3.47 -2.54 2.19
N ALA A 12 2.38 -1.97 2.69
CA ALA A 12 1.65 -2.50 3.84
C ALA A 12 1.07 -3.90 3.56
N SER A 13 0.58 -4.16 2.35
CA SER A 13 0.11 -5.48 1.93
C SER A 13 1.23 -6.52 1.95
N GLY A 14 2.44 -6.13 1.54
CA GLY A 14 3.67 -6.94 1.67
C GLY A 14 3.97 -7.29 3.13
N ASP A 15 3.93 -6.30 4.02
CA ASP A 15 4.15 -6.53 5.46
C ASP A 15 3.07 -7.45 6.07
N VAL A 16 1.82 -7.29 5.64
CA VAL A 16 0.68 -8.08 6.12
C VAL A 16 0.75 -9.51 5.63
N THR A 17 1.13 -9.77 4.37
CA THR A 17 1.01 -11.09 3.72
C THR A 17 2.34 -11.86 3.62
N ASN A 18 3.47 -11.15 3.67
CA ASN A 18 4.81 -11.64 3.31
C ASN A 18 4.94 -12.05 1.83
N GLU A 19 4.15 -11.43 0.96
CA GLU A 19 4.19 -11.61 -0.50
C GLU A 19 4.85 -10.42 -1.20
N TYR A 20 5.34 -10.64 -2.43
CA TYR A 20 6.04 -9.61 -3.21
C TYR A 20 5.25 -9.12 -4.43
N GLU A 21 4.48 -10.01 -5.07
CA GLU A 21 3.73 -9.70 -6.28
C GLU A 21 2.25 -9.52 -5.95
N PHE A 22 1.69 -8.39 -6.36
CA PHE A 22 0.30 -8.03 -6.09
C PHE A 22 -0.43 -7.66 -7.37
N VAL A 23 -1.73 -7.97 -7.38
CA VAL A 23 -2.66 -7.55 -8.42
C VAL A 23 -3.58 -6.50 -7.83
N ILE A 24 -3.72 -5.38 -8.56
CA ILE A 24 -4.63 -4.29 -8.22
C ILE A 24 -5.78 -4.33 -9.21
N VAL A 25 -7.00 -4.29 -8.72
CA VAL A 25 -8.23 -4.37 -9.52
C VAL A 25 -9.02 -3.07 -9.41
N GLY A 26 -9.77 -2.78 -10.47
CA GLY A 26 -10.71 -1.67 -10.49
C GLY A 26 -10.09 -0.33 -10.85
N SER A 27 -10.79 0.74 -10.46
CA SER A 27 -10.50 2.10 -10.93
C SER A 27 -9.11 2.61 -10.55
N GLN A 28 -8.52 2.08 -9.47
CA GLN A 28 -7.23 2.54 -8.96
C GLN A 28 -6.02 1.85 -9.61
N ALA A 29 -6.24 0.80 -10.41
CA ALA A 29 -5.18 0.21 -11.24
C ALA A 29 -4.57 1.25 -12.22
N ILE A 30 -5.33 2.30 -12.58
CA ILE A 30 -4.87 3.38 -13.45
C ILE A 30 -3.65 4.12 -12.87
N LEU A 31 -3.50 4.21 -11.55
CA LEU A 31 -2.37 4.87 -10.89
C LEU A 31 -1.05 4.10 -11.06
N GLY A 32 -1.13 2.80 -11.34
CA GLY A 32 0.02 1.97 -11.71
C GLY A 32 0.49 2.21 -13.14
N SER A 33 -0.44 2.48 -14.06
CA SER A 33 -0.15 2.70 -15.48
C SER A 33 0.13 4.17 -15.84
N ILE A 34 -0.54 5.11 -15.18
CA ILE A 34 -0.48 6.54 -15.43
C ILE A 34 -0.13 7.24 -14.12
N PRO A 35 1.06 7.84 -13.98
CA PRO A 35 1.50 8.41 -12.70
C PRO A 35 0.65 9.59 -12.19
N TYR A 36 0.05 10.35 -13.11
CA TYR A 36 -0.72 11.55 -12.81
C TYR A 36 -2.03 11.56 -13.61
N PRO A 37 -3.01 10.70 -13.27
CA PRO A 37 -4.28 10.66 -13.99
C PRO A 37 -5.13 11.88 -13.62
N GLU A 38 -6.11 12.19 -14.48
CA GLU A 38 -7.06 13.27 -14.23
C GLU A 38 -7.76 13.11 -12.87
N PRO A 39 -8.09 14.21 -12.17
CA PRO A 39 -8.66 14.16 -10.82
C PRO A 39 -9.89 13.26 -10.67
N VAL A 40 -10.71 13.14 -11.72
CA VAL A 40 -11.89 12.26 -11.75
C VAL A 40 -11.54 10.79 -11.48
N PHE A 41 -10.34 10.34 -11.87
CA PHE A 41 -9.89 8.97 -11.65
C PHE A 41 -9.28 8.74 -10.25
N LYS A 42 -9.11 9.81 -9.46
CA LYS A 42 -8.52 9.79 -8.12
C LYS A 42 -9.56 9.92 -7.00
N MET A 43 -10.85 9.92 -7.34
CA MET A 43 -11.92 10.18 -6.38
C MET A 43 -12.18 9.01 -5.41
N SER A 44 -11.67 7.81 -5.71
CA SER A 44 -11.77 6.66 -4.78
C SER A 44 -10.80 6.84 -3.59
N ALA A 45 -11.26 6.44 -2.40
CA ALA A 45 -10.43 6.27 -1.22
C ALA A 45 -9.87 4.84 -1.09
N GLU A 46 -10.38 3.90 -1.87
CA GLU A 46 -10.09 2.46 -1.74
C GLU A 46 -9.48 1.90 -3.02
N ALA A 47 -8.63 0.88 -2.85
CA ALA A 47 -8.09 0.03 -3.92
C ALA A 47 -8.26 -1.44 -3.56
N ASP A 48 -8.83 -2.22 -4.50
CA ASP A 48 -8.90 -3.67 -4.39
C ASP A 48 -7.54 -4.28 -4.74
N ILE A 49 -6.96 -5.04 -3.80
CA ILE A 49 -5.62 -5.62 -3.96
C ILE A 49 -5.57 -7.03 -3.37
N TYR A 50 -4.84 -7.92 -4.05
CA TYR A 50 -4.55 -9.27 -3.54
C TYR A 50 -3.18 -9.77 -4.00
N PRO A 51 -2.52 -10.70 -3.28
CA PRO A 51 -1.27 -11.28 -3.73
C PRO A 51 -1.46 -12.22 -4.93
N LEU A 52 -0.61 -12.09 -5.95
CA LEU A 52 -0.71 -12.90 -7.17
C LEU A 52 -0.64 -14.42 -6.89
N ASN A 53 0.26 -14.80 -5.98
CA ASN A 53 0.55 -16.21 -5.68
C ASN A 53 -0.26 -16.76 -4.50
N ALA A 54 -1.01 -15.90 -3.78
CA ALA A 54 -1.80 -16.27 -2.59
C ALA A 54 -3.07 -15.39 -2.49
N PRO A 55 -4.02 -15.50 -3.44
CA PRO A 55 -5.19 -14.63 -3.52
C PRO A 55 -6.14 -14.76 -2.32
N ASP A 56 -6.11 -15.90 -1.62
CA ASP A 56 -6.86 -16.15 -0.38
C ASP A 56 -6.42 -15.27 0.80
N LEU A 57 -5.25 -14.64 0.72
CA LEU A 57 -4.79 -13.66 1.71
C LEU A 57 -5.39 -12.27 1.51
N ALA A 58 -6.24 -12.06 0.50
CA ALA A 58 -6.94 -10.79 0.30
C ALA A 58 -7.74 -10.36 1.54
N ASP A 59 -8.47 -11.28 2.16
CA ASP A 59 -9.24 -11.02 3.39
C ASP A 59 -8.33 -10.60 4.56
N ARG A 60 -7.09 -11.09 4.59
CA ARG A 60 -6.10 -10.70 5.60
C ARG A 60 -5.61 -9.27 5.40
N ILE A 61 -5.47 -8.83 4.15
CA ILE A 61 -5.17 -7.44 3.80
C ILE A 61 -6.34 -6.55 4.23
N ASP A 62 -7.55 -6.86 3.77
CA ASP A 62 -8.74 -6.06 4.05
C ASP A 62 -9.01 -5.95 5.57
N GLY A 63 -8.95 -7.06 6.30
CA GLY A 63 -9.11 -7.04 7.76
C GLY A 63 -8.00 -6.29 8.53
N SER A 64 -6.83 -6.05 7.91
CA SER A 64 -5.70 -5.37 8.55
C SER A 64 -5.63 -3.87 8.19
N ILE A 65 -5.87 -3.53 6.92
CA ILE A 65 -5.66 -2.19 6.37
C ILE A 65 -6.83 -1.68 5.49
N GLY A 66 -7.90 -2.45 5.35
CA GLY A 66 -9.12 -2.08 4.62
C GLY A 66 -10.11 -1.27 5.46
N GLU A 67 -11.32 -1.07 4.94
CA GLU A 67 -12.38 -0.27 5.57
C GLU A 67 -12.73 -0.80 6.98
N GLY A 68 -12.86 0.11 7.96
CA GLY A 68 -13.14 -0.25 9.36
C GLY A 68 -11.96 -0.81 10.16
N SER A 69 -10.76 -0.93 9.55
CA SER A 69 -9.53 -1.19 10.29
C SER A 69 -9.01 0.07 10.99
N ARG A 70 -8.12 -0.11 11.98
CA ARG A 70 -7.40 1.03 12.60
C ARG A 70 -6.61 1.84 11.57
N PHE A 71 -6.20 1.25 10.44
CA PHE A 71 -5.54 1.96 9.35
C PHE A 71 -6.49 2.95 8.65
N HIS A 72 -7.74 2.54 8.45
CA HIS A 72 -8.77 3.37 7.83
C HIS A 72 -9.16 4.56 8.71
N GLU A 73 -9.20 4.39 10.05
CA GLU A 73 -9.54 5.46 11.00
C GLU A 73 -8.50 6.60 11.04
N TYR A 74 -7.22 6.33 10.78
CA TYR A 74 -6.16 7.35 10.80
C TYR A 74 -5.94 8.05 9.45
N GLY A 75 -6.54 7.54 8.37
CA GLY A 75 -6.34 8.04 7.01
C GLY A 75 -4.89 7.90 6.53
N THR A 76 -4.64 8.13 5.24
CA THR A 76 -3.31 8.07 4.62
C THR A 76 -2.33 9.13 5.14
N ASP A 77 -2.81 10.12 5.90
CA ASP A 77 -2.02 11.17 6.54
C ASP A 77 -1.53 10.80 7.96
N GLY A 78 -1.98 9.67 8.52
CA GLY A 78 -1.71 9.24 9.89
C GLY A 78 -0.70 8.09 9.95
N ALA A 79 0.56 8.45 10.20
CA ALA A 79 1.70 7.58 10.46
C ALA A 79 1.36 6.16 10.96
N TRP A 80 1.69 5.14 10.15
CA TRP A 80 1.83 3.76 10.62
C TRP A 80 2.92 3.74 11.71
N PRO A 81 2.63 3.43 12.98
CA PRO A 81 3.69 3.06 13.88
C PRO A 81 4.21 1.73 13.32
N CYS A 82 5.44 1.72 12.77
CA CYS A 82 6.10 0.51 12.32
C CYS A 82 6.29 -0.46 13.51
N THR A 83 5.24 -1.17 13.92
CA THR A 83 5.25 -2.16 14.98
C THR A 83 5.52 -3.52 14.35
N GLY A 84 6.77 -3.79 13.99
CA GLY A 84 7.21 -5.19 13.88
C GLY A 84 8.21 -5.57 12.79
N ARG A 85 8.51 -4.73 11.79
CA ARG A 85 9.60 -5.03 10.85
C ARG A 85 10.10 -3.85 9.99
N CYS A 86 10.46 -2.74 10.64
CA CYS A 86 11.40 -1.82 9.98
C CYS A 86 12.77 -2.53 9.95
N GLY A 87 13.17 -3.06 8.80
CA GLY A 87 14.47 -3.67 8.63
C GLY A 87 15.57 -2.70 9.07
N THR A 88 16.45 -3.16 9.96
CA THR A 88 17.62 -2.39 10.38
C THR A 88 18.64 -2.37 9.23
N GLU A 89 18.46 -1.51 8.23
CA GLU A 89 19.56 -1.12 7.34
C GLU A 89 20.33 0.05 7.94
N THR A 90 21.15 -0.30 8.92
CA THR A 90 22.31 0.50 9.30
C THR A 90 23.38 0.32 8.22
N GLY A 91 23.68 1.39 7.48
CA GLY A 91 25.03 1.58 6.92
C GLY A 91 25.14 1.64 5.39
N LYS A 92 25.13 2.88 4.85
CA LYS A 92 26.23 3.48 4.07
C LYS A 92 25.71 4.73 3.33
N ARG A 93 25.67 5.87 4.02
CA ARG A 93 25.87 7.14 3.33
C ARG A 93 27.37 7.31 3.17
N HIS A 94 27.86 6.99 1.97
CA HIS A 94 29.16 7.45 1.52
C HIS A 94 29.17 8.98 1.57
N ALA A 95 30.16 9.52 2.27
CA ALA A 95 30.55 10.92 2.16
C ALA A 95 30.95 11.21 0.70
N VAL A 96 30.35 12.25 0.12
CA VAL A 96 30.89 12.98 -1.02
C VAL A 96 30.50 14.45 -0.84
N GLY A 97 31.50 15.31 -0.67
CA GLY A 97 31.41 16.77 -0.80
C GLY A 97 31.27 17.53 0.50
#